data_AF-A0A6G3MFP4-F1
#
_entry.id   AF-A0A6G3MFP4-F1
#
_cell.length_a   1.000
_cell.length_b   1.000
_cell.length_c   1.000
_cell.angle_alpha   90.00
_cell.angle_beta   90.00
_cell.angle_gamma   90.00
#
_symmetry.space_group_name_H-M   'P 1'
#
loop_
_entity.id
_entity.type
_entity.pdbx_description
1 polymer ?
#
loop_
_entity_poly.entity_id
_entity_poly.type
_entity_poly.pdbx_seq_one_letter_code
_entity_poly.pdbx_strand_id
1 'polypeptide(L)'
;KLNCKENFKIIVLYLQNDPMDEAEQFLYQTVLFYNLTLLIIDASEGFIKACFEFNRCHPHRRICLMGNRLTDSESKSGTHFQTTDKDWPKFLRVYPILNFSYTDVWEYINRYKVPYCQLYEKGYTSIGKKSKTAKNENLRIGESSQFLPACTLSQFASERQFR
;
A
#
# COMPACT_ATOMS: atom_id res chain seq x y z
N LYS A 1 -34.14 3.92 4.32
CA LYS A 1 -33.35 4.60 3.26
C LYS A 1 -32.41 5.58 3.95
N LEU A 2 -31.12 5.24 4.10
CA LEU A 2 -30.13 6.16 4.64
C LEU A 2 -29.89 7.26 3.62
N ASN A 3 -30.33 8.46 3.95
CA ASN A 3 -30.17 9.66 3.13
C ASN A 3 -28.77 10.22 3.37
N CYS A 4 -27.73 9.50 2.95
CA CYS A 4 -26.33 9.89 3.16
C CYS A 4 -25.88 10.86 2.06
N LYS A 5 -26.33 12.13 2.16
CA LYS A 5 -25.66 13.28 1.54
C LYS A 5 -24.54 13.83 2.44
N GLU A 6 -23.91 12.97 3.25
CA GLU A 6 -22.68 13.36 3.92
C GLU A 6 -21.54 13.15 2.94
N ASN A 7 -20.86 14.25 2.58
CA ASN A 7 -19.60 14.19 1.85
C ASN A 7 -18.54 13.54 2.75
N PHE A 8 -18.45 12.21 2.73
CA PHE A 8 -17.38 11.49 3.40
C PHE A 8 -16.06 11.85 2.73
N LYS A 9 -15.27 12.70 3.40
CA LYS A 9 -13.92 13.04 2.92
C LYS A 9 -12.94 11.96 3.34
N ILE A 10 -12.48 11.16 2.38
CA ILE A 10 -11.41 10.19 2.59
C ILE A 10 -10.10 10.95 2.83
N ILE A 11 -9.39 10.52 3.87
CA ILE A 11 -8.05 11.01 4.17
C ILE A 11 -7.06 9.89 3.91
N VAL A 12 -6.02 10.21 3.16
CA VAL A 12 -4.83 9.38 3.01
C VAL A 12 -3.87 9.74 4.14
N LEU A 13 -3.67 8.80 5.06
CA LEU A 13 -2.60 8.88 6.05
C LEU A 13 -1.36 8.20 5.47
N TYR A 14 -0.30 8.99 5.25
CA TYR A 14 0.98 8.49 4.75
C TYR A 14 2.02 8.55 5.87
N LEU A 15 2.48 7.38 6.32
CA LEU A 15 3.54 7.25 7.32
C LEU A 15 4.88 7.15 6.57
N GLN A 16 5.56 8.27 6.43
CA GLN A 16 6.77 8.40 5.62
C GLN A 16 7.97 7.79 6.35
N ASN A 17 8.68 6.86 5.71
CA ASN A 17 9.88 6.23 6.29
C ASN A 17 10.78 5.66 5.18
N ASP A 18 11.85 6.39 4.84
CA ASP A 18 12.80 6.04 3.77
C ASP A 18 12.12 5.74 2.41
N PRO A 19 11.32 6.70 1.87
CA PRO A 19 10.53 6.45 0.68
C PRO A 19 11.38 6.47 -0.60
N MET A 20 10.90 5.81 -1.65
CA MET A 20 11.44 5.98 -3.01
C MET A 20 10.81 7.22 -3.64
N ASP A 21 11.61 8.04 -4.33
CA ASP A 21 11.19 9.33 -4.88
C ASP A 21 10.03 9.17 -5.87
N GLU A 22 10.07 8.16 -6.75
CA GLU A 22 8.97 7.89 -7.68
C GLU A 22 7.67 7.44 -7.00
N ALA A 23 7.77 6.76 -5.85
CA ALA A 23 6.60 6.35 -5.08
C ALA A 23 5.91 7.55 -4.43
N GLU A 24 6.68 8.52 -3.92
CA GLU A 24 6.12 9.78 -3.39
C GLU A 24 5.53 10.65 -4.49
N GLN A 25 6.23 10.75 -5.64
CA GLN A 25 5.70 11.46 -6.79
C GLN A 25 4.34 10.89 -7.21
N PHE A 26 4.23 9.56 -7.26
CA PHE A 26 2.98 8.89 -7.56
C PHE A 26 1.89 9.12 -6.49
N LEU A 27 2.26 9.15 -5.20
CA LEU A 27 1.34 9.51 -4.11
C LEU A 27 0.74 10.91 -4.33
N TYR A 28 1.56 11.92 -4.60
CA TYR A 28 1.07 13.28 -4.85
C TYR A 28 0.16 13.36 -6.07
N GLN A 29 0.53 12.69 -7.17
CA GLN A 29 -0.30 12.59 -8.37
C GLN A 29 -1.66 11.94 -8.07
N THR A 30 -1.66 10.85 -7.29
CA THR A 30 -2.87 10.12 -6.88
C THR A 30 -3.79 10.98 -6.02
N VAL A 31 -3.22 11.72 -5.06
CA VAL A 31 -3.97 12.64 -4.19
C VAL A 31 -4.66 13.72 -5.01
N LEU A 32 -3.96 14.29 -6.00
CA LEU A 32 -4.54 15.29 -6.91
C LEU A 32 -5.63 14.66 -7.80
N PHE A 33 -5.34 13.52 -8.43
CA PHE A 33 -6.23 12.84 -9.36
C PHE A 33 -7.57 12.47 -8.72
N TYR A 34 -7.56 11.98 -7.48
CA TYR A 34 -8.75 11.59 -6.75
C TYR A 34 -9.31 12.67 -5.80
N ASN A 35 -8.73 13.88 -5.79
CA ASN A 35 -9.11 14.99 -4.90
C ASN A 35 -9.17 14.56 -3.41
N LEU A 36 -8.10 13.93 -2.94
CA LEU A 36 -8.00 13.39 -1.58
C LEU A 36 -7.36 14.40 -0.63
N THR A 37 -7.59 14.21 0.68
CA THR A 37 -6.79 14.92 1.69
C THR A 37 -5.60 14.05 2.06
N LEU A 38 -4.39 14.60 1.96
CA LEU A 38 -3.17 13.92 2.37
C LEU A 38 -2.72 14.44 3.74
N LEU A 39 -2.44 13.53 4.65
CA LEU A 39 -1.75 13.80 5.92
C LEU A 39 -0.47 12.96 5.94
N ILE A 40 0.68 13.62 6.05
CA ILE A 40 1.99 12.98 6.15
C ILE A 40 2.44 13.05 7.60
N ILE A 41 2.93 11.93 8.14
CA ILE A 41 3.60 11.87 9.44
C ILE A 41 4.94 11.17 9.24
N ASP A 42 5.99 11.77 9.77
CA ASP A 42 7.31 11.14 9.81
C ASP A 42 7.27 9.90 10.73
N ALA A 43 7.61 8.75 10.18
CA ALA A 43 7.68 7.48 10.87
C ALA A 43 9.12 6.91 10.90
N SER A 44 10.13 7.76 10.76
CA SER A 44 11.55 7.44 10.93
C SER A 44 11.84 6.77 12.28
N GLU A 45 11.20 7.24 13.34
CA GLU A 45 11.27 6.67 14.70
C GLU A 45 10.30 5.49 14.95
N GLY A 46 9.58 5.03 13.93
CA GLY A 46 8.72 3.85 13.97
C GLY A 46 7.22 4.14 13.83
N PHE A 47 6.52 3.21 13.18
CA PHE A 47 5.09 3.37 12.83
C PHE A 47 4.16 3.48 14.04
N ILE A 48 4.46 2.78 15.15
CA ILE A 48 3.64 2.83 16.37
C ILE A 48 3.62 4.27 16.93
N LYS A 49 4.80 4.90 17.04
CA LYS A 49 4.93 6.28 17.52
C LYS A 49 4.15 7.25 16.64
N ALA A 50 4.32 7.16 15.32
CA ALA A 50 3.61 7.98 14.34
C ALA A 50 2.08 7.80 14.41
N CYS A 51 1.60 6.57 14.62
CA CYS A 51 0.17 6.32 14.81
C CYS A 51 -0.39 6.91 16.11
N PHE A 52 0.39 6.91 17.21
CA PHE A 52 -0.03 7.58 18.44
C PHE A 52 -0.13 9.09 18.27
N GLU A 53 0.81 9.70 17.55
CA GLU A 53 0.76 11.11 17.20
C GLU A 53 -0.49 11.44 16.37
N PHE A 54 -0.76 10.65 15.33
CA PHE A 54 -1.99 10.78 14.53
C PHE A 54 -3.24 10.71 15.40
N ASN A 55 -3.33 9.70 16.27
CA ASN A 55 -4.46 9.46 17.15
C ASN A 55 -4.69 10.62 18.14
N ARG A 56 -3.61 11.23 18.65
CA ARG A 56 -3.68 12.40 19.53
C ARG A 56 -4.29 13.60 18.83
N CYS A 57 -3.91 13.84 17.58
CA CYS A 57 -4.41 14.97 16.78
C CYS A 57 -5.80 14.70 16.17
N HIS A 58 -6.17 13.43 15.96
CA HIS A 58 -7.40 13.03 15.27
C HIS A 58 -8.17 11.93 16.03
N PRO A 59 -8.57 12.14 17.29
CA PRO A 59 -9.14 11.09 18.14
C PRO A 59 -10.48 10.54 17.63
N HIS A 60 -11.19 11.23 16.74
CA HIS A 60 -12.47 10.74 16.19
C HIS A 60 -12.28 9.81 14.98
N ARG A 61 -11.08 9.72 14.40
CA ARG A 61 -10.79 8.87 13.24
C ARG A 61 -10.42 7.46 13.70
N ARG A 62 -11.44 6.61 13.86
CA ARG A 62 -11.29 5.25 14.42
C ARG A 62 -11.22 4.14 13.39
N ILE A 63 -11.55 4.39 12.13
CA ILE A 63 -11.59 3.37 11.07
C ILE A 63 -10.47 3.65 10.06
N CYS A 64 -9.70 2.62 9.73
CA CYS A 64 -8.62 2.68 8.76
C CYS A 64 -8.85 1.63 7.67
N LEU A 65 -8.89 2.06 6.41
CA LEU A 65 -8.91 1.17 5.25
C LEU A 65 -7.47 0.78 4.92
N MET A 66 -7.19 -0.52 4.89
CA MET A 66 -5.85 -1.07 4.67
C MET A 66 -5.83 -1.93 3.42
N GLY A 67 -4.80 -1.74 2.59
CA GLY A 67 -4.62 -2.48 1.33
C GLY A 67 -3.92 -3.83 1.47
N ASN A 68 -3.86 -4.42 2.66
CA ASN A 68 -3.24 -5.73 2.87
C ASN A 68 -4.09 -6.85 2.26
N ARG A 69 -3.42 -7.83 1.64
CA ARG A 69 -3.98 -9.10 1.16
C ARG A 69 -3.54 -10.25 2.07
N LEU A 70 -4.23 -11.39 2.00
CA LEU A 70 -3.88 -12.59 2.77
C LEU A 70 -2.44 -13.07 2.49
N THR A 71 -1.96 -12.87 1.26
CA THR A 71 -0.61 -13.27 0.84
C THR A 71 0.49 -12.35 1.36
N ASP A 72 0.16 -11.19 1.95
CA ASP A 72 1.16 -10.25 2.47
C ASP A 72 1.63 -10.60 3.89
N SER A 73 0.85 -11.38 4.63
CA SER A 73 1.16 -11.82 6.00
C SER A 73 1.54 -13.29 6.03
N GLU A 74 2.59 -13.64 6.75
CA GLU A 74 2.94 -15.05 7.03
C GLU A 74 1.81 -15.76 7.81
N SER A 75 1.04 -15.00 8.59
CA SER A 75 -0.15 -15.47 9.32
C SER A 75 -1.38 -15.51 8.40
N LYS A 76 -1.70 -16.69 7.84
CA LYS A 76 -2.82 -16.93 6.91
C LYS A 76 -4.24 -16.77 7.50
N SER A 77 -4.41 -16.12 8.66
CA SER A 77 -5.69 -15.99 9.36
C SER A 77 -6.06 -14.51 9.56
N GLY A 78 -6.48 -13.85 8.47
CA GLY A 78 -7.00 -12.49 8.52
C GLY A 78 -8.52 -12.47 8.38
N THR A 79 -9.21 -11.64 9.16
CA THR A 79 -10.61 -11.27 8.94
C THR A 79 -10.67 -9.91 8.23
N HIS A 80 -11.74 -9.63 7.50
CA HIS A 80 -11.92 -8.32 6.85
C HIS A 80 -11.96 -7.14 7.83
N PHE A 81 -12.22 -7.42 9.11
CA PHE A 81 -12.33 -6.44 10.18
C PHE A 81 -11.47 -6.89 11.36
N GLN A 82 -10.53 -6.06 11.79
CA GLN A 82 -9.65 -6.38 12.90
C GLN A 82 -9.29 -5.12 13.68
N THR A 83 -9.45 -5.15 15.01
CA THR A 83 -8.88 -4.10 15.86
C THR A 83 -7.35 -4.19 15.81
N THR A 84 -6.67 -3.06 15.98
CA THR A 84 -5.22 -3.03 16.18
C THR A 84 -4.79 -3.83 17.41
N ASP A 85 -3.53 -4.28 17.41
CA ASP A 85 -2.96 -5.03 18.53
C ASP A 85 -2.81 -4.15 19.78
N LYS A 86 -2.57 -4.77 20.94
CA LYS A 86 -2.59 -4.11 22.25
C LYS A 86 -1.66 -2.89 22.34
N ASP A 87 -0.50 -2.95 21.68
CA ASP A 87 0.53 -1.91 21.76
C ASP A 87 0.34 -0.77 20.75
N TRP A 88 -0.77 -0.79 20.00
CA TRP A 88 -1.14 0.23 19.03
C TRP A 88 -2.30 1.09 19.56
N PRO A 89 -2.42 2.36 19.13
CA PRO A 89 -3.64 3.12 19.32
C PRO A 89 -4.84 2.39 18.70
N LYS A 90 -6.00 2.44 19.38
CA LYS A 90 -7.19 1.68 18.98
C LYS A 90 -7.79 2.20 17.67
N PHE A 91 -7.60 1.44 16.60
CA PHE A 91 -8.29 1.58 15.33
C PHE A 91 -8.99 0.27 14.94
N LEU A 92 -10.10 0.39 14.20
CA LEU A 92 -10.66 -0.70 13.42
C LEU A 92 -10.00 -0.69 12.04
N ARG A 93 -9.20 -1.71 11.75
CA ARG A 93 -8.63 -1.98 10.43
C ARG A 93 -9.68 -2.71 9.60
N VAL A 94 -9.91 -2.23 8.40
CA VAL A 94 -10.79 -2.84 7.40
C VAL A 94 -9.95 -3.18 6.18
N TYR A 95 -10.10 -4.40 5.66
CA TYR A 95 -9.31 -4.93 4.55
C TYR A 95 -10.21 -5.26 3.34
N PRO A 96 -10.57 -4.28 2.49
CA PRO A 96 -11.52 -4.51 1.40
C PRO A 96 -11.01 -5.49 0.35
N ILE A 97 -9.69 -5.53 0.13
CA ILE A 97 -9.04 -6.36 -0.89
C ILE A 97 -8.35 -7.59 -0.30
N LEU A 98 -8.73 -8.01 0.92
CA LEU A 98 -8.05 -9.08 1.66
C LEU A 98 -7.86 -10.37 0.84
N ASN A 99 -8.86 -10.73 0.03
CA ASN A 99 -8.87 -11.96 -0.76
C ASN A 99 -8.30 -11.79 -2.18
N PHE A 100 -7.80 -10.61 -2.55
CA PHE A 100 -7.16 -10.42 -3.85
C PHE A 100 -5.84 -11.19 -3.90
N SER A 101 -5.62 -11.92 -4.98
CA SER A 101 -4.32 -12.49 -5.35
C SER A 101 -3.45 -11.44 -6.06
N TYR A 102 -2.23 -11.83 -6.45
CA TYR A 102 -1.38 -11.00 -7.31
C TYR A 102 -2.03 -10.74 -8.68
N THR A 103 -2.62 -11.77 -9.27
CA THR A 103 -3.33 -11.70 -10.55
C THR A 103 -4.54 -10.77 -10.45
N ASP A 104 -5.36 -10.89 -9.41
CA ASP A 104 -6.56 -10.06 -9.24
C ASP A 104 -6.21 -8.56 -9.19
N VAL A 105 -5.10 -8.19 -8.54
CA VAL A 105 -4.62 -6.81 -8.50
C VAL A 105 -4.30 -6.30 -9.90
N TRP A 106 -3.51 -7.04 -10.68
CA TRP A 106 -3.12 -6.61 -12.02
C TRP A 106 -4.28 -6.64 -13.01
N GLU A 107 -5.15 -7.64 -12.96
CA GLU A 107 -6.35 -7.69 -13.79
C GLU A 107 -7.26 -6.49 -13.50
N TYR A 108 -7.44 -6.13 -12.22
CA TYR A 108 -8.24 -4.96 -11.84
C TYR A 108 -7.61 -3.66 -12.38
N ILE A 109 -6.30 -3.47 -12.17
CA ILE A 109 -5.55 -2.32 -12.68
C ILE A 109 -5.71 -2.20 -14.21
N ASN A 110 -5.50 -3.31 -14.93
CA ASN A 110 -5.55 -3.34 -16.39
C ASN A 110 -6.95 -3.14 -16.96
N ARG A 111 -7.96 -3.73 -16.34
CA ARG A 111 -9.37 -3.64 -16.75
C ARG A 111 -9.93 -2.24 -16.55
N TYR A 112 -9.63 -1.62 -15.41
CA TYR A 112 -10.19 -0.31 -15.04
C TYR A 112 -9.23 0.86 -15.29
N LYS A 113 -8.06 0.60 -15.88
CA LYS A 113 -7.03 1.61 -16.18
C LYS A 113 -6.67 2.44 -14.95
N VAL A 114 -6.54 1.75 -13.81
CA VAL A 114 -6.16 2.38 -12.54
C VAL A 114 -4.70 2.84 -12.67
N PRO A 115 -4.37 4.11 -12.40
CA PRO A 115 -2.99 4.56 -12.37
C PRO A 115 -2.17 3.77 -11.33
N TYR A 116 -0.92 3.46 -11.65
CA TYR A 116 0.01 2.81 -10.72
C TYR A 116 1.42 3.42 -10.85
N CYS A 117 2.25 3.18 -9.83
CA CYS A 117 3.61 3.72 -9.76
C CYS A 117 4.49 3.16 -10.89
N GLN A 118 5.21 4.05 -11.58
CA GLN A 118 6.11 3.69 -12.68
C GLN A 118 7.23 2.70 -12.31
N LEU A 119 7.55 2.54 -11.02
CA LEU A 119 8.52 1.54 -10.58
C LEU A 119 8.10 0.12 -10.96
N TYR A 120 6.79 -0.16 -11.02
CA TYR A 120 6.31 -1.47 -11.46
C TYR A 120 6.64 -1.77 -12.92
N GLU A 121 6.76 -0.76 -13.79
CA GLU A 121 7.24 -0.93 -15.17
C GLU A 121 8.74 -1.25 -15.24
N LYS A 122 9.50 -0.88 -14.19
CA LYS A 122 10.95 -1.05 -14.13
C LYS A 122 11.38 -2.37 -13.49
N GLY A 123 10.44 -3.30 -13.23
CA GLY A 123 10.70 -4.61 -12.66
C GLY A 123 10.62 -4.70 -11.12
N TYR A 124 10.13 -3.67 -10.43
CA TYR A 124 9.85 -3.75 -9.00
C TYR A 124 8.51 -4.45 -8.78
N THR A 125 8.46 -5.49 -7.94
CA THR A 125 7.20 -6.23 -7.67
C THR A 125 6.62 -5.95 -6.29
N SER A 126 7.41 -5.37 -5.39
CA SER A 126 7.01 -4.95 -4.05
C SER A 126 7.83 -3.73 -3.66
N ILE A 127 7.17 -2.62 -3.33
CA ILE A 127 7.84 -1.35 -3.01
C ILE A 127 7.81 -1.17 -1.49
N GLY A 128 8.99 -1.11 -0.88
CA GLY A 128 9.18 -0.84 0.54
C GLY A 128 10.07 0.38 0.75
N LYS A 129 10.96 0.28 1.74
CA LYS A 129 11.99 1.29 2.00
C LYS A 129 12.99 1.34 0.84
N LYS A 130 13.45 2.54 0.47
CA LYS A 130 14.45 2.75 -0.58
C LYS A 130 15.72 1.92 -0.33
N SER A 131 16.18 1.87 0.92
CA SER A 131 17.35 1.10 1.33
C SER A 131 17.21 -0.42 1.26
N LYS A 132 15.99 -0.96 1.13
CA LYS A 132 15.73 -2.41 1.18
C LYS A 132 15.08 -2.97 -0.08
N THR A 133 14.63 -2.10 -0.98
CA THR A 133 13.84 -2.51 -2.13
C THR A 133 14.72 -2.63 -3.37
N ALA A 134 14.71 -3.80 -4.01
CA ALA A 134 15.36 -4.05 -5.29
C ALA A 134 14.34 -4.51 -6.35
N LYS A 135 14.77 -4.51 -7.61
CA LYS A 135 14.01 -5.11 -8.71
C LYS A 135 13.93 -6.63 -8.50
N ASN A 136 12.87 -7.24 -9.00
CA ASN A 136 12.70 -8.68 -8.92
C ASN A 136 13.55 -9.37 -9.99
N GLU A 137 14.55 -10.15 -9.59
CA GLU A 137 15.47 -10.81 -10.54
C GLU A 137 14.77 -11.84 -11.44
N ASN A 138 13.60 -12.35 -11.05
CA ASN A 138 12.80 -13.22 -11.91
C ASN A 138 12.20 -12.48 -13.13
N LEU A 139 12.30 -11.16 -13.16
CA LEU A 139 11.87 -10.33 -14.30
C LEU A 139 13.04 -9.88 -15.18
N ARG A 140 14.29 -10.25 -14.86
CA ARG A 140 15.46 -9.84 -15.66
C ARG A 140 15.43 -10.48 -17.04
N ILE A 141 15.76 -9.71 -18.07
CA ILE A 141 15.83 -10.17 -19.46
C ILE A 141 17.27 -10.63 -19.76
N GLY A 142 17.50 -11.95 -19.74
CA GLY A 142 18.83 -12.54 -19.95
C GLY A 142 19.89 -11.94 -19.02
N GLU A 143 21.08 -11.68 -19.54
CA GLU A 143 22.19 -11.06 -18.80
C GLU A 143 22.16 -9.51 -18.85
N SER A 144 21.05 -8.91 -19.27
CA SER A 144 20.95 -7.45 -19.42
C SER A 144 20.61 -6.75 -18.10
N SER A 145 20.67 -5.42 -18.12
CA SER A 145 20.16 -4.55 -17.03
C SER A 145 18.67 -4.24 -17.17
N GLN A 146 17.98 -4.83 -18.17
CA GLN A 146 16.57 -4.62 -18.43
C GLN A 146 15.70 -5.64 -17.70
N PHE A 147 14.52 -5.18 -17.29
CA PHE A 147 13.56 -5.99 -16.55
C PHE A 147 12.19 -5.84 -17.20
N LEU A 148 11.41 -6.92 -17.17
CA LEU A 148 10.02 -6.92 -17.56
C LEU A 148 9.16 -6.20 -16.50
N PRO A 149 7.98 -5.67 -16.89
CA PRO A 149 7.03 -5.09 -15.95
C PRO A 149 6.56 -6.09 -14.89
N ALA A 150 6.19 -5.60 -13.71
CA ALA A 150 5.76 -6.41 -12.59
C ALA A 150 4.56 -7.31 -12.92
N CYS A 151 3.62 -6.84 -13.75
CA CYS A 151 2.45 -7.60 -14.16
C CYS A 151 2.77 -8.91 -14.91
N THR A 152 4.00 -9.09 -15.39
CA THR A 152 4.45 -10.31 -16.08
C THR A 152 5.09 -11.33 -15.13
N LEU A 153 5.20 -11.05 -13.83
CA LEU A 153 5.76 -11.99 -12.85
C LEU A 153 4.88 -13.25 -12.78
N SER A 154 5.40 -14.40 -13.20
CA SER A 154 4.68 -15.67 -13.13
C SER A 154 4.82 -16.38 -11.78
N GLN A 155 5.94 -16.15 -11.08
CA GLN A 155 6.24 -16.74 -9.77
C GLN A 155 5.71 -15.85 -8.64
N PHE A 156 4.40 -15.80 -8.41
CA PHE A 156 3.81 -14.85 -7.44
C PHE A 156 4.37 -14.97 -6.02
N ALA A 157 4.82 -16.16 -5.61
CA ALA A 157 5.47 -16.35 -4.31
C ALA A 157 6.77 -15.52 -4.14
N SER A 158 7.42 -15.13 -5.24
CA SER A 158 8.62 -14.28 -5.22
C SER A 158 8.31 -12.78 -5.24
N GLU A 159 7.04 -12.37 -5.15
CA GLU A 159 6.62 -10.95 -5.19
C GLU A 159 7.45 -10.06 -4.27
N ARG A 160 7.83 -10.58 -3.09
CA ARG A 160 8.53 -9.85 -2.02
C ARG A 160 9.96 -10.34 -1.77
N GLN A 161 10.48 -11.25 -2.59
CA GLN A 161 11.79 -11.89 -2.37
C GLN A 161 12.96 -10.89 -2.37
N PHE A 162 12.79 -9.75 -3.04
CA PHE A 162 13.84 -8.73 -3.24
C PHE A 162 13.56 -7.46 -2.40
N ARG A 163 13.03 -7.65 -1.18
CA ARG A 163 12.66 -6.60 -0.20
C ARG A 163 13.09 -6.95 1.23
#